data_AF-A0A515LBZ3-F1
#
_entry.id   AF-A0A515LBZ3-F1
#
_cell.length_a   1.000
_cell.length_b   1.000
_cell.length_c   1.000
_cell.angle_alpha   90.00
_cell.angle_beta   90.00
_cell.angle_gamma   90.00
#
_symmetry.space_group_name_H-M   'P 1'
#
loop_
_entity.id
_entity.type
_entity.pdbx_description
1 polymer ?
#
loop_
_entity_poly.entity_id
_entity_poly.type
_entity_poly.pdbx_seq_one_letter_code
_entity_poly.pdbx_strand_id
1 'polypeptide(L)'
;MRLTHSIAITMLAAGLALASIPAHADVKAGVDAWASGDFARAIAEWKGPAAKGDADALFNLAQAYRLGRGVPENIAEAESLYARAAAKGHLKAADNYGLLLFQDGRREQALPYVTAAAERGDPRAQYLLGIAYFNGDLVVRDWVRAYALLTLANAADLPQARPAIQQMDEFVPLAQRQQAQSLAAQMRAQADAIRTAQLSAADLGQGFDGVVQTPVRTAAVQGSQPIAGAPAPLSVASAEAAVAEAMRATGTESPADAGADFARPARAQVAAAPPVRERAQVQAARAASPARAEAPDTSGPWKVQLGAFAVAGNADRLWSQLTGRSVLSGKSKVTMRSGRLTRLLAAGWATQGDAQGACNALKAAGQGCIVTR
;
A
#
# COMPACT_ATOMS: atom_id res chain seq x y z
N MET A 1 -88.74 -15.17 -23.90
CA MET A 1 -88.06 -16.43 -23.53
C MET A 1 -86.61 -16.34 -24.01
N ARG A 2 -85.66 -16.69 -23.13
CA ARG A 2 -84.21 -16.62 -23.33
C ARG A 2 -83.71 -17.85 -24.12
N LEU A 3 -82.71 -17.68 -24.99
CA LEU A 3 -81.71 -18.69 -25.43
C LEU A 3 -80.48 -17.91 -25.96
N THR A 4 -79.45 -17.57 -25.16
CA THR A 4 -78.19 -18.32 -24.83
C THR A 4 -77.49 -18.93 -26.06
N HIS A 5 -76.52 -18.24 -26.70
CA HIS A 5 -75.04 -18.24 -26.47
C HIS A 5 -74.29 -19.54 -26.79
N SER A 6 -73.32 -19.47 -27.72
CA SER A 6 -71.92 -19.94 -27.50
C SER A 6 -71.04 -19.65 -28.73
N ILE A 7 -70.27 -18.56 -28.68
CA ILE A 7 -69.13 -18.30 -29.56
C ILE A 7 -67.89 -18.85 -28.84
N ALA A 8 -67.24 -19.84 -29.44
CA ALA A 8 -65.98 -20.38 -28.96
C ALA A 8 -64.84 -19.38 -29.22
N ILE A 9 -64.27 -18.81 -28.14
CA ILE A 9 -63.06 -17.99 -28.20
C ILE A 9 -61.87 -18.89 -27.88
N THR A 10 -61.10 -19.24 -28.91
CA THR A 10 -59.82 -19.92 -28.78
C THR A 10 -58.79 -18.91 -28.28
N MET A 11 -58.43 -18.98 -26.99
CA MET A 11 -57.31 -18.20 -26.45
C MET A 11 -56.00 -18.75 -26.98
N LEU A 12 -55.36 -18.01 -27.88
CA LEU A 12 -53.96 -18.22 -28.25
C LEU A 12 -53.07 -17.57 -27.17
N ALA A 13 -52.53 -18.37 -26.27
CA ALA A 13 -51.56 -17.93 -25.28
C ALA A 13 -50.19 -17.69 -25.96
N ALA A 14 -49.92 -16.44 -26.35
CA ALA A 14 -48.58 -16.02 -26.77
C ALA A 14 -47.69 -15.87 -25.53
N GLY A 15 -46.84 -16.87 -25.28
CA GLY A 15 -45.84 -16.81 -24.22
C GLY A 15 -44.79 -15.74 -24.53
N LEU A 16 -44.74 -14.70 -23.69
CA LEU A 16 -43.63 -13.73 -23.67
C LEU A 16 -42.38 -14.45 -23.14
N ALA A 17 -41.52 -14.90 -24.05
CA ALA A 17 -40.17 -15.29 -23.69
C ALA A 17 -39.40 -14.01 -23.31
N LEU A 18 -39.17 -13.81 -22.01
CA LEU A 18 -38.22 -12.82 -21.49
C LEU A 18 -36.81 -13.24 -21.95
N ALA A 19 -36.40 -12.77 -23.13
CA ALA A 19 -35.02 -12.86 -23.57
C ALA A 19 -34.18 -12.04 -22.58
N SER A 20 -33.36 -12.71 -21.77
CA SER A 20 -32.41 -12.07 -20.89
C SER A 20 -31.43 -11.27 -21.75
N ILE A 21 -31.57 -9.94 -21.77
CA ILE A 21 -30.59 -9.06 -22.41
C ILE A 21 -29.26 -9.33 -21.70
N PRO A 22 -28.18 -9.71 -22.41
CA PRO A 22 -26.90 -9.94 -21.77
C PRO A 22 -26.47 -8.66 -21.07
N ALA A 23 -26.18 -8.74 -19.77
CA ALA A 23 -25.67 -7.62 -19.00
C ALA A 23 -24.44 -7.06 -19.72
N HIS A 24 -24.49 -5.80 -20.13
CA HIS A 24 -23.35 -5.16 -20.76
C HIS A 24 -22.20 -5.07 -19.76
N ALA A 25 -21.03 -5.51 -20.19
CA ALA A 25 -19.82 -5.44 -19.41
C ALA A 25 -19.52 -3.98 -19.00
N ASP A 26 -19.36 -3.73 -17.70
CA ASP A 26 -19.17 -2.41 -17.10
C ASP A 26 -17.88 -2.35 -16.28
N VAL A 27 -17.09 -1.28 -16.46
CA VAL A 27 -15.82 -1.09 -15.76
C VAL A 27 -16.03 -1.08 -14.25
N LYS A 28 -17.09 -0.40 -13.79
CA LYS A 28 -17.43 -0.32 -12.37
C LYS A 28 -17.86 -1.68 -11.83
N ALA A 29 -18.69 -2.43 -12.56
CA ALA A 29 -19.05 -3.80 -12.17
C ALA A 29 -17.81 -4.69 -11.98
N GLY A 30 -16.79 -4.56 -12.84
CA GLY A 30 -15.53 -5.29 -12.66
C GLY A 30 -14.74 -4.84 -11.43
N VAL A 31 -14.73 -3.54 -11.12
CA VAL A 31 -14.13 -2.98 -9.89
C VAL A 31 -14.83 -3.50 -8.63
N ASP A 32 -16.16 -3.52 -8.63
CA ASP A 32 -16.97 -4.04 -7.53
C ASP A 32 -16.71 -5.56 -7.35
N ALA A 33 -16.63 -6.32 -8.46
CA ALA A 33 -16.30 -7.75 -8.44
C ALA A 33 -14.90 -7.99 -7.85
N TRP A 34 -13.89 -7.21 -8.26
CA TRP A 34 -12.54 -7.31 -7.69
C TRP A 34 -12.51 -7.03 -6.19
N ALA A 35 -13.19 -5.97 -5.75
CA ALA A 35 -13.24 -5.59 -4.33
C ALA A 35 -13.87 -6.69 -3.44
N SER A 36 -14.74 -7.51 -4.01
CA SER A 36 -15.33 -8.69 -3.35
C SER A 36 -14.50 -9.97 -3.46
N GLY A 37 -13.35 -9.92 -4.13
CA GLY A 37 -12.47 -11.09 -4.36
C GLY A 37 -12.90 -11.98 -5.53
N ASP A 38 -13.96 -11.64 -6.27
CA ASP A 38 -14.37 -12.35 -7.48
C ASP A 38 -13.55 -11.87 -8.68
N PHE A 39 -12.28 -12.27 -8.69
CA PHE A 39 -11.35 -11.85 -9.73
C PHE A 39 -11.76 -12.37 -11.11
N ALA A 40 -12.29 -13.59 -11.20
CA ALA A 40 -12.72 -14.15 -12.48
C ALA A 40 -13.82 -13.31 -13.14
N ARG A 41 -14.81 -12.88 -12.35
CA ARG A 41 -15.85 -11.96 -12.82
C ARG A 41 -15.27 -10.59 -13.17
N ALA A 42 -14.38 -10.03 -12.34
CA ALA A 42 -13.74 -8.75 -12.64
C ALA A 42 -13.07 -8.74 -14.03
N ILE A 43 -12.34 -9.81 -14.36
CA ILE A 43 -11.72 -9.98 -15.68
C ILE A 43 -12.76 -10.06 -16.79
N ALA A 44 -13.86 -10.78 -16.58
CA ALA A 44 -14.94 -10.88 -17.56
C ALA A 44 -15.57 -9.51 -17.86
N GLU A 45 -15.83 -8.71 -16.83
CA GLU A 45 -16.40 -7.37 -16.93
C GLU A 45 -15.44 -6.36 -17.60
N TRP A 46 -14.12 -6.48 -17.38
CA TRP A 46 -13.15 -5.55 -17.98
C TRP A 46 -12.75 -5.89 -19.42
N LYS A 47 -12.85 -7.16 -19.85
CA LYS A 47 -12.45 -7.59 -21.21
C LYS A 47 -13.14 -6.81 -22.32
N GLY A 48 -14.46 -6.62 -22.20
CA GLY A 48 -15.27 -5.92 -23.20
C GLY A 48 -14.88 -4.43 -23.35
N PRO A 49 -14.90 -3.63 -22.28
CA PRO A 49 -14.46 -2.24 -22.31
C PRO A 49 -13.00 -2.08 -22.74
N ALA A 50 -12.09 -2.92 -22.24
CA ALA A 50 -10.68 -2.87 -22.63
C ALA A 50 -10.44 -3.15 -24.12
N ALA A 51 -11.21 -4.08 -24.71
CA ALA A 51 -11.17 -4.32 -26.16
C ALA A 51 -11.63 -3.10 -26.98
N LYS A 52 -12.51 -2.26 -26.41
CA LYS A 52 -12.95 -0.99 -26.99
C LYS A 52 -11.99 0.18 -26.71
N GLY A 53 -10.91 -0.05 -25.96
CA GLY A 53 -9.91 0.95 -25.64
C GLY A 53 -10.22 1.83 -24.43
N ASP A 54 -11.17 1.41 -23.58
CA ASP A 54 -11.42 2.07 -22.29
C ASP A 54 -10.17 2.03 -21.42
N ALA A 55 -9.70 3.21 -21.00
CA ALA A 55 -8.39 3.35 -20.37
C ALA A 55 -8.35 2.78 -18.95
N ASP A 56 -9.46 2.87 -18.20
CA ASP A 56 -9.59 2.31 -16.86
C ASP A 56 -9.64 0.78 -16.90
N ALA A 57 -10.40 0.21 -17.84
CA ALA A 57 -10.45 -1.24 -18.04
C ALA A 57 -9.10 -1.82 -18.49
N LEU A 58 -8.38 -1.12 -19.37
CA LEU A 58 -7.01 -1.49 -19.76
C LEU A 58 -6.08 -1.50 -18.55
N PHE A 59 -6.12 -0.45 -17.73
CA PHE A 59 -5.34 -0.39 -16.48
C PHE A 59 -5.70 -1.52 -15.51
N ASN A 60 -6.98 -1.81 -15.33
CA ASN A 60 -7.44 -2.86 -14.41
C ASN A 60 -7.01 -4.26 -14.87
N LEU A 61 -7.09 -4.56 -16.17
CA LEU A 61 -6.56 -5.80 -16.73
C LEU A 61 -5.03 -5.88 -16.62
N ALA A 62 -4.32 -4.77 -16.82
CA ALA A 62 -2.87 -4.72 -16.64
C ALA A 62 -2.48 -5.10 -15.19
N GLN A 63 -3.22 -4.58 -14.21
CA GLN A 63 -3.02 -4.94 -12.80
C GLN A 63 -3.31 -6.41 -12.53
N ALA A 64 -4.37 -6.96 -13.13
CA ALA A 64 -4.70 -8.37 -12.99
C ALA A 64 -3.59 -9.30 -13.49
N TYR A 65 -3.06 -9.03 -14.69
CA TYR A 65 -1.93 -9.78 -15.25
C TYR A 65 -0.64 -9.56 -14.45
N ARG A 66 -0.39 -8.36 -13.94
CA ARG A 66 0.78 -8.09 -13.09
C ARG A 66 0.74 -8.86 -11.77
N LEU A 67 -0.45 -9.02 -11.19
CA LEU A 67 -0.66 -9.66 -9.88
C LEU A 67 -0.98 -11.16 -9.96
N GLY A 68 -1.23 -11.69 -11.16
CA GLY A 68 -1.70 -13.07 -11.34
C GLY A 68 -3.06 -13.35 -10.69
N ARG A 69 -3.96 -12.34 -10.62
CA ARG A 69 -5.28 -12.47 -9.99
C ARG A 69 -6.38 -12.56 -11.04
N GLY A 70 -7.13 -13.66 -11.03
CA GLY A 70 -8.18 -13.95 -12.03
C GLY A 70 -7.65 -14.34 -13.41
N VAL A 71 -6.36 -14.11 -13.67
CA VAL A 71 -5.58 -14.56 -14.83
C VAL A 71 -4.18 -14.99 -14.36
N PRO A 72 -3.47 -15.88 -15.08
CA PRO A 72 -2.06 -16.16 -14.79
C PRO A 72 -1.21 -14.90 -14.85
N GLU A 73 -0.18 -14.82 -14.00
CA GLU A 73 0.76 -13.69 -14.02
C GLU A 73 1.44 -13.59 -15.39
N ASN A 74 1.44 -12.39 -15.97
CA ASN A 74 2.10 -12.10 -17.24
C ASN A 74 2.52 -10.63 -17.29
N ILE A 75 3.80 -10.37 -16.98
CA ILE A 75 4.35 -9.00 -16.94
C ILE A 75 4.36 -8.34 -18.32
N ALA A 76 4.64 -9.09 -19.40
CA ALA A 76 4.65 -8.55 -20.75
C ALA A 76 3.26 -8.09 -21.21
N GLU A 77 2.22 -8.86 -20.90
CA GLU A 77 0.83 -8.47 -21.16
C GLU A 77 0.43 -7.25 -20.32
N ALA A 78 0.82 -7.22 -19.04
CA ALA A 78 0.60 -6.06 -18.18
C ALA A 78 1.27 -4.80 -18.72
N GLU A 79 2.53 -4.88 -19.15
CA GLU A 79 3.26 -3.76 -19.77
C GLU A 79 2.52 -3.22 -21.00
N SER A 80 2.12 -4.12 -21.91
CA SER A 80 1.36 -3.76 -23.12
C SER A 80 0.06 -3.02 -22.79
N LEU A 81 -0.71 -3.53 -21.81
CA LEU A 81 -1.96 -2.93 -21.38
C LEU A 81 -1.74 -1.58 -20.68
N TYR A 82 -0.71 -1.45 -19.84
CA TYR A 82 -0.35 -0.16 -19.24
C TYR A 82 0.07 0.87 -20.29
N ALA A 83 0.89 0.49 -21.26
CA ALA A 83 1.31 1.38 -22.34
C ALA A 83 0.10 1.90 -23.14
N ARG A 84 -0.85 1.02 -23.45
CA ARG A 84 -2.10 1.38 -24.14
C ARG A 84 -2.98 2.32 -23.31
N ALA A 85 -3.16 2.04 -22.02
CA ALA A 85 -3.91 2.91 -21.12
C ALA A 85 -3.22 4.28 -20.94
N ALA A 86 -1.89 4.30 -20.81
CA ALA A 86 -1.09 5.51 -20.72
C ALA A 86 -1.23 6.38 -21.98
N ALA A 87 -1.20 5.76 -23.17
CA ALA A 87 -1.43 6.44 -24.45
C ALA A 87 -2.84 7.06 -24.57
N LYS A 88 -3.79 6.62 -23.73
CA LYS A 88 -5.14 7.18 -23.61
C LYS A 88 -5.27 8.20 -22.47
N GLY A 89 -4.15 8.61 -21.86
CA GLY A 89 -4.13 9.61 -20.79
C GLY A 89 -4.34 9.05 -19.38
N HIS A 90 -4.39 7.72 -19.20
CA HIS A 90 -4.55 7.12 -17.87
C HIS A 90 -3.26 7.27 -17.04
N LEU A 91 -3.25 8.26 -16.14
CA LEU A 91 -2.06 8.69 -15.41
C LEU A 91 -1.41 7.56 -14.59
N LYS A 92 -2.19 6.76 -13.87
CA LYS A 92 -1.63 5.65 -13.09
C LYS A 92 -1.06 4.55 -13.96
N ALA A 93 -1.57 4.40 -15.19
CA ALA A 93 -1.02 3.44 -16.13
C ALA A 93 0.33 3.93 -16.66
N ALA A 94 0.44 5.24 -16.93
CA ALA A 94 1.69 5.88 -17.28
C ALA A 94 2.74 5.73 -16.17
N ASP A 95 2.35 5.88 -14.90
CA ASP A 95 3.23 5.67 -13.75
C ASP A 95 3.74 4.22 -13.69
N ASN A 96 2.83 3.24 -13.74
CA ASN A 96 3.21 1.82 -13.68
C ASN A 96 4.01 1.39 -14.92
N TYR A 97 3.70 1.91 -16.10
CA TYR A 97 4.48 1.68 -17.31
C TYR A 97 5.90 2.20 -17.14
N GLY A 98 6.08 3.44 -16.68
CA GLY A 98 7.40 4.01 -16.40
C GLY A 98 8.22 3.18 -15.41
N LEU A 99 7.58 2.70 -14.34
CA LEU A 99 8.24 1.84 -13.34
C LEU A 99 8.64 0.47 -13.91
N LEU A 100 7.81 -0.14 -14.77
CA LEU A 100 8.16 -1.38 -15.47
C LEU A 100 9.34 -1.19 -16.44
N LEU A 101 9.30 -0.11 -17.25
CA LEU A 101 10.41 0.25 -18.14
C LEU A 101 11.73 0.42 -17.36
N PHE A 102 11.66 1.06 -16.19
CA PHE A 102 12.85 1.26 -15.36
C PHE A 102 13.39 -0.07 -14.84
N GLN A 103 12.52 -0.97 -14.38
CA GLN A 103 12.90 -2.31 -13.87
C GLN A 103 13.49 -3.20 -14.95
N ASP A 104 13.02 -3.08 -16.20
CA ASP A 104 13.55 -3.79 -17.36
C ASP A 104 14.86 -3.18 -17.91
N GLY A 105 15.44 -2.20 -17.21
CA GLY A 105 16.67 -1.54 -17.62
C GLY A 105 16.52 -0.52 -18.76
N ARG A 106 15.29 -0.31 -19.28
CA ARG A 106 14.95 0.68 -20.32
C ARG A 106 14.82 2.09 -19.73
N ARG A 107 15.80 2.49 -18.92
CA ARG A 107 15.73 3.65 -18.03
C ARG A 107 15.60 4.99 -18.76
N GLU A 108 16.16 5.11 -19.97
CA GLU A 108 15.99 6.30 -20.82
C GLU A 108 14.54 6.48 -21.28
N GLN A 109 13.87 5.38 -21.65
CA GLN A 109 12.45 5.39 -22.02
C GLN A 109 11.57 5.63 -20.80
N ALA A 110 11.98 5.15 -19.63
CA ALA A 110 11.28 5.33 -18.36
C ALA A 110 11.32 6.77 -17.84
N LEU A 111 12.44 7.48 -18.04
CA LEU A 111 12.71 8.79 -17.44
C LEU A 111 11.57 9.82 -17.57
N PRO A 112 10.94 10.05 -18.75
CA PRO A 112 9.82 10.99 -18.83
C PRO A 112 8.62 10.59 -17.96
N TYR A 113 8.30 9.29 -17.90
CA TYR A 113 7.20 8.77 -17.07
C TYR A 113 7.53 8.89 -15.57
N VAL A 114 8.74 8.49 -15.18
CA VAL A 114 9.23 8.60 -13.80
C VAL A 114 9.28 10.06 -13.34
N THR A 115 9.70 10.98 -14.22
CA THR A 115 9.73 12.41 -13.91
C THR A 115 8.31 12.94 -13.67
N ALA A 116 7.38 12.68 -14.60
CA ALA A 116 6.01 13.13 -14.46
C ALA A 116 5.29 12.51 -13.24
N ALA A 117 5.59 11.26 -12.92
CA ALA A 117 5.08 10.58 -11.73
C ALA A 117 5.62 11.22 -10.43
N ALA A 118 6.91 11.54 -10.39
CA ALA A 118 7.55 12.20 -9.24
C ALA A 118 6.98 13.60 -9.00
N GLU A 119 6.69 14.35 -10.07
CA GLU A 119 6.02 15.67 -10.02
C GLU A 119 4.59 15.58 -9.48
N ARG A 120 3.86 14.50 -9.77
CA ARG A 120 2.54 14.21 -9.17
C ARG A 120 2.62 13.71 -7.73
N GLY A 121 3.82 13.41 -7.25
CA GLY A 121 4.04 12.96 -5.88
C GLY A 121 4.06 11.45 -5.69
N ASP A 122 4.24 10.64 -6.75
CA ASP A 122 4.44 9.19 -6.57
C ASP A 122 5.77 8.95 -5.82
N PRO A 123 5.74 8.33 -4.63
CA PRO A 123 6.93 8.22 -3.80
C PRO A 123 7.99 7.27 -4.38
N ARG A 124 7.59 6.26 -5.18
CA ARG A 124 8.52 5.34 -5.83
C ARG A 124 9.26 6.07 -6.96
N ALA A 125 8.54 6.87 -7.74
CA ALA A 125 9.12 7.69 -8.78
C ALA A 125 10.02 8.79 -8.21
N GLN A 126 9.61 9.43 -7.11
CA GLN A 126 10.45 10.38 -6.38
C GLN A 126 11.75 9.71 -5.90
N TYR A 127 11.67 8.48 -5.38
CA TYR A 127 12.84 7.72 -4.99
C TYR A 127 13.79 7.46 -6.17
N LEU A 128 13.28 6.93 -7.29
CA LEU A 128 14.10 6.66 -8.49
C LEU A 128 14.76 7.90 -9.05
N LEU A 129 13.98 8.96 -9.24
CA LEU A 129 14.48 10.22 -9.77
C LEU A 129 15.50 10.85 -8.80
N GLY A 130 15.28 10.70 -7.50
CA GLY A 130 16.21 11.13 -6.46
C GLY A 130 17.57 10.45 -6.55
N ILE A 131 17.59 9.12 -6.71
CA ILE A 131 18.83 8.36 -6.94
C ILE A 131 19.52 8.78 -8.25
N ALA A 132 18.75 8.97 -9.32
CA ALA A 132 19.26 9.44 -10.61
C ALA A 132 19.98 10.80 -10.48
N TYR A 133 19.36 11.77 -9.80
CA TYR A 133 19.98 13.07 -9.50
C TYR A 133 21.18 12.97 -8.56
N PHE A 134 21.20 12.02 -7.62
CA PHE A 134 22.33 11.86 -6.71
C PHE A 134 23.58 11.34 -7.44
N ASN A 135 23.40 10.35 -8.30
CA ASN A 135 24.48 9.73 -9.08
C ASN A 135 24.87 10.56 -10.31
N GLY A 136 23.94 11.33 -10.88
CA GLY A 136 24.08 11.93 -12.20
C GLY A 136 23.83 10.93 -13.33
N ASP A 137 23.00 9.91 -13.06
CA ASP A 137 22.62 8.89 -14.05
C ASP A 137 21.41 9.39 -14.83
N LEU A 138 21.50 9.49 -16.17
CA LEU A 138 20.43 9.95 -17.08
C LEU A 138 20.02 11.43 -16.93
N VAL A 139 20.32 12.04 -15.79
CA VAL A 139 20.08 13.45 -15.46
C VAL A 139 21.37 14.08 -14.93
N VAL A 140 21.52 15.40 -15.09
CA VAL A 140 22.66 16.13 -14.50
C VAL A 140 22.59 16.02 -12.98
N ARG A 141 23.71 15.68 -12.34
CA ARG A 141 23.78 15.53 -10.88
C ARG A 141 23.34 16.80 -10.15
N ASP A 142 22.42 16.64 -9.20
CA ASP A 142 21.86 17.71 -8.37
C ASP A 142 21.54 17.14 -6.98
N TRP A 143 22.45 17.34 -6.04
CA TRP A 143 22.30 16.80 -4.68
C TRP A 143 21.17 17.44 -3.87
N VAL A 144 20.86 18.72 -4.12
CA VAL A 144 19.77 19.41 -3.42
C VAL A 144 18.43 18.81 -3.85
N ARG A 145 18.23 18.65 -5.16
CA ARG A 145 17.03 18.02 -5.72
C ARG A 145 16.93 16.54 -5.38
N ALA A 146 18.04 15.80 -5.45
CA ALA A 146 18.09 14.41 -5.02
C ALA A 146 17.60 14.28 -3.58
N TYR A 147 18.20 15.05 -2.66
CA TYR A 147 17.87 14.97 -1.24
C TYR A 147 16.42 15.39 -0.97
N ALA A 148 15.90 16.38 -1.69
CA ALA A 148 14.50 16.80 -1.60
C ALA A 148 13.53 15.69 -2.03
N LEU A 149 13.81 15.04 -3.16
CA LEU A 149 13.02 13.92 -3.68
C LEU A 149 13.01 12.71 -2.74
N LEU A 150 14.18 12.31 -2.20
CA LEU A 150 14.23 11.22 -1.22
C LEU A 150 13.52 11.59 0.09
N THR A 151 13.61 12.86 0.51
CA THR A 151 12.87 13.35 1.69
C THR A 151 11.35 13.21 1.50
N LEU A 152 10.83 13.50 0.30
CA LEU A 152 9.42 13.33 -0.03
C LEU A 152 9.02 11.85 -0.04
N ALA A 153 9.81 10.99 -0.69
CA ALA A 153 9.59 9.56 -0.69
C ALA A 153 9.58 8.97 0.74
N ASN A 154 10.50 9.42 1.60
CA ASN A 154 10.54 9.02 3.00
C ASN A 154 9.35 9.53 3.81
N ALA A 155 8.87 10.75 3.54
CA ALA A 155 7.69 11.31 4.19
C ALA A 155 6.39 10.59 3.78
N ALA A 156 6.40 9.88 2.65
CA ALA A 156 5.34 8.97 2.22
C ALA A 156 5.55 7.52 2.70
N ASP A 157 6.40 7.35 3.73
CA ASP A 157 6.73 6.06 4.35
C ASP A 157 7.31 5.00 3.40
N LEU A 158 7.95 5.42 2.30
CA LEU A 158 8.65 4.49 1.41
C LEU A 158 9.86 3.87 2.17
N PRO A 159 9.86 2.55 2.47
CA PRO A 159 10.82 1.96 3.39
C PRO A 159 12.29 2.14 2.97
N GLN A 160 12.53 2.26 1.67
CA GLN A 160 13.86 2.32 1.08
C GLN A 160 14.43 3.75 1.08
N ALA A 161 13.59 4.76 1.26
CA ALA A 161 14.02 6.16 1.23
C ALA A 161 14.87 6.54 2.44
N ARG A 162 14.48 6.11 3.66
CA ARG A 162 15.24 6.41 4.88
C ARG A 162 16.71 5.97 4.82
N PRO A 163 17.06 4.70 4.53
CA PRO A 163 18.45 4.29 4.45
C PRO A 163 19.20 5.00 3.31
N ALA A 164 18.54 5.31 2.19
CA ALA A 164 19.14 6.09 1.11
C ALA A 164 19.53 7.52 1.56
N ILE A 165 18.65 8.21 2.29
CA ILE A 165 18.94 9.53 2.86
C ILE A 165 20.14 9.46 3.82
N GLN A 166 20.17 8.45 4.70
CA GLN A 166 21.28 8.27 5.64
C GLN A 166 22.62 8.09 4.94
N GLN A 167 22.63 7.34 3.83
CA GLN A 167 23.84 7.23 3.02
C GLN A 167 24.18 8.55 2.34
N MET A 168 23.20 9.29 1.81
CA MET A 168 23.43 10.60 1.21
C MET A 168 23.99 11.62 2.21
N ASP A 169 23.66 11.54 3.50
CA ASP A 169 24.21 12.41 4.55
C ASP A 169 25.74 12.35 4.65
N GLU A 170 26.36 11.26 4.20
CA GLU A 170 27.82 11.09 4.14
C GLU A 170 28.48 11.93 3.02
N PHE A 171 27.71 12.26 1.97
CA PHE A 171 28.22 12.94 0.77
C PHE A 171 27.68 14.37 0.63
N VAL A 172 26.43 14.62 1.04
CA VAL A 172 25.73 15.89 0.81
C VAL A 172 26.00 16.88 1.95
N PRO A 173 26.63 18.04 1.68
CA PRO A 173 26.92 19.05 2.69
C PRO A 173 25.66 19.56 3.40
N LEU A 174 25.78 19.90 4.70
CA LEU A 174 24.65 20.35 5.51
C LEU A 174 23.89 21.54 4.88
N ALA A 175 24.60 22.50 4.30
CA ALA A 175 23.99 23.64 3.63
C ALA A 175 23.07 23.21 2.47
N GLN A 176 23.47 22.21 1.68
CA GLN A 176 22.64 21.68 0.60
C GLN A 176 21.46 20.87 1.13
N ARG A 177 21.63 20.13 2.24
CA ARG A 177 20.52 19.44 2.92
C ARG A 177 19.47 20.42 3.46
N GLN A 178 19.90 21.56 4.00
CA GLN A 178 19.00 22.65 4.42
C GLN A 178 18.25 23.26 3.23
N GLN A 179 18.93 23.51 2.11
CA GLN A 179 18.28 23.95 0.87
C GLN A 179 17.25 22.92 0.38
N ALA A 180 17.58 21.63 0.44
CA ALA A 180 16.71 20.54 0.01
C ALA A 180 15.39 20.47 0.80
N GLN A 181 15.39 20.82 2.09
CA GLN A 181 14.15 20.88 2.89
C GLN A 181 13.17 21.92 2.33
N SER A 182 13.66 23.09 1.94
CA SER A 182 12.82 24.14 1.33
C SER A 182 12.30 23.73 -0.05
N LEU A 183 13.14 23.06 -0.85
CA LEU A 183 12.77 22.54 -2.16
C LEU A 183 11.72 21.43 -2.03
N ALA A 184 11.88 20.51 -1.07
CA ALA A 184 10.91 19.45 -0.81
C ALA A 184 9.53 20.03 -0.45
N ALA A 185 9.47 21.09 0.36
CA ALA A 185 8.22 21.76 0.68
C ALA A 185 7.54 22.36 -0.57
N GLN A 186 8.32 23.01 -1.45
CA GLN A 186 7.81 23.56 -2.72
C GLN A 186 7.30 22.45 -3.65
N MET A 187 8.06 21.38 -3.81
CA MET A 187 7.68 20.23 -4.64
C MET A 187 6.42 19.54 -4.13
N ARG A 188 6.26 19.40 -2.80
CA ARG A 188 5.02 18.89 -2.20
C ARG A 188 3.82 19.76 -2.54
N ALA A 189 3.95 21.09 -2.37
CA ALA A 189 2.88 22.02 -2.70
C ALA A 189 2.51 21.97 -4.21
N GLN A 190 3.51 21.81 -5.08
CA GLN A 190 3.28 21.63 -6.52
C GLN A 190 2.54 20.32 -6.82
N ALA A 191 2.95 19.21 -6.21
CA ALA A 191 2.29 17.92 -6.37
C ALA A 191 0.83 17.97 -5.89
N ASP A 192 0.56 18.62 -4.76
CA ASP A 192 -0.78 18.81 -4.23
C ASP A 192 -1.65 19.69 -5.14
N ALA A 193 -1.08 20.73 -5.74
CA ALA A 193 -1.76 21.57 -6.73
C ALA A 193 -2.10 20.78 -8.00
N ILE A 194 -1.17 19.98 -8.52
CA ILE A 194 -1.40 19.12 -9.69
C ILE A 194 -2.53 18.12 -9.40
N ARG A 195 -2.52 17.48 -8.24
CA ARG A 195 -3.55 16.52 -7.83
C ARG A 195 -4.92 17.18 -7.71
N THR A 196 -4.98 18.37 -7.12
CA THR A 196 -6.22 19.14 -6.98
C THR A 196 -6.79 19.49 -8.36
N ALA A 197 -5.95 19.96 -9.28
CA ALA A 197 -6.36 20.28 -10.65
C ALA A 197 -6.90 19.04 -11.41
N GLN A 198 -6.29 17.87 -11.20
CA GLN A 198 -6.75 16.61 -11.81
C GLN A 198 -8.12 16.17 -11.29
N LEU A 199 -8.35 16.28 -9.98
CA LEU A 199 -9.67 15.98 -9.38
C LEU A 199 -10.74 16.92 -9.93
N SER A 200 -10.45 18.22 -10.00
CA SER A 200 -11.36 19.21 -10.59
C SER A 200 -11.67 18.95 -12.06
N ALA A 201 -10.69 18.47 -12.85
CA ALA A 201 -10.92 18.11 -14.24
C ALA A 201 -11.84 16.89 -14.39
N ALA A 202 -11.69 15.89 -13.51
CA ALA A 202 -12.56 14.71 -13.49
C ALA A 202 -14.01 15.06 -13.12
N ASP A 203 -14.22 15.95 -12.14
CA ASP A 203 -15.55 16.39 -11.71
C ASP A 203 -16.32 17.15 -12.82
N LEU A 204 -15.60 17.85 -13.71
CA LEU A 204 -16.19 18.62 -14.81
C LEU A 204 -16.50 17.79 -16.06
N GLY A 205 -16.20 16.49 -16.06
CA GLY A 205 -16.47 15.60 -17.20
C GLY A 205 -15.73 15.99 -18.49
N GLN A 206 -14.68 16.81 -18.39
CA GLN A 206 -13.84 17.13 -19.53
C GLN A 206 -12.84 15.99 -19.73
N GLY A 207 -13.11 15.17 -20.75
CA GLY A 207 -12.13 14.23 -21.27
C GLY A 207 -10.84 14.99 -21.60
N PHE A 208 -9.70 14.39 -21.23
CA PHE A 208 -8.38 14.93 -21.57
C PHE A 208 -8.11 14.79 -23.08
N ASP A 209 -8.84 15.54 -23.90
CA ASP A 209 -8.48 15.83 -25.29
C ASP A 209 -7.48 16.99 -25.27
N GLY A 210 -6.26 16.69 -24.80
CA GLY A 210 -5.23 17.69 -24.66
C GLY A 210 -3.88 17.02 -24.48
N VAL A 211 -3.14 16.93 -25.58
CA VAL A 211 -1.69 16.73 -25.54
C VAL A 211 -1.11 17.78 -24.60
N VAL A 212 -0.73 17.39 -23.39
CA VAL A 212 0.01 18.26 -22.49
C VAL A 212 1.45 18.33 -23.03
N GLN A 213 1.65 19.15 -24.04
CA GLN A 213 2.93 19.80 -24.27
C GLN A 213 3.06 20.93 -23.24
N THR A 214 3.40 20.58 -22.01
CA THR A 214 4.02 21.59 -21.13
C THR A 214 5.46 21.78 -21.61
N PRO A 215 5.89 23.02 -21.92
CA PRO A 215 7.27 23.27 -22.26
C PRO A 215 8.12 22.99 -21.03
N VAL A 216 9.01 22.02 -21.15
CA VAL A 216 10.09 21.75 -20.21
C VAL A 216 10.89 23.04 -20.05
N ARG A 217 10.70 23.76 -18.95
CA ARG A 217 11.60 24.85 -18.58
C ARG A 217 12.82 24.25 -17.90
N THR A 218 13.83 23.90 -18.69
CA THR A 218 15.20 23.71 -18.20
C THR A 218 15.72 25.07 -17.73
N ALA A 219 15.64 25.33 -16.42
CA ALA A 219 16.43 26.40 -15.83
C ALA A 219 17.90 25.96 -15.85
N ALA A 220 18.72 26.61 -16.68
CA ALA A 220 20.16 26.46 -16.65
C ALA A 220 20.69 27.11 -15.36
N VAL A 221 21.37 26.32 -14.52
CA VAL A 221 22.16 26.84 -13.40
C VAL A 221 23.57 26.27 -13.49
N GLN A 222 24.53 27.17 -13.28
CA GLN A 222 25.94 27.05 -13.61
C GLN A 222 26.70 26.03 -12.77
N GLY A 223 27.86 25.63 -13.33
CA GLY A 223 28.65 24.47 -12.97
C GLY A 223 29.15 24.37 -11.53
N SER A 224 29.48 23.13 -11.14
CA SER A 224 30.37 22.82 -10.04
C SER A 224 31.14 21.53 -10.37
N GLN A 225 32.46 21.60 -10.23
CA GLN A 225 33.44 20.57 -10.63
C GLN A 225 33.39 19.31 -9.74
N PRO A 226 33.84 18.14 -10.24
CA PRO A 226 33.90 16.92 -9.44
C PRO A 226 35.16 16.88 -8.56
N ILE A 227 34.98 16.55 -7.28
CA ILE A 227 36.07 16.11 -6.39
C ILE A 227 36.16 14.59 -6.50
N ALA A 228 37.36 14.08 -6.76
CA ALA A 228 37.62 12.64 -6.93
C ALA A 228 37.94 11.97 -5.58
N GLY A 229 37.41 10.74 -5.43
CA GLY A 229 37.78 9.82 -4.35
C GLY A 229 36.68 9.63 -3.31
N ALA A 230 35.68 8.79 -3.61
CA ALA A 230 34.69 8.37 -2.63
C ALA A 230 34.25 6.91 -2.89
N PRO A 231 33.89 6.14 -1.84
CA PRO A 231 33.38 4.78 -1.97
C PRO A 231 32.07 4.74 -2.78
N ALA A 232 31.75 3.56 -3.32
CA ALA A 232 30.72 3.39 -4.34
C ALA A 232 29.35 4.00 -3.95
N PRO A 233 28.72 4.79 -4.84
CA PRO A 233 27.42 5.40 -4.57
C PRO A 233 26.31 4.35 -4.46
N LEU A 234 25.12 4.76 -3.98
CA LEU A 234 23.89 3.97 -4.01
C LEU A 234 23.73 3.34 -5.40
N SER A 235 23.89 2.01 -5.50
CA SER A 235 23.90 1.36 -6.79
C SER A 235 22.50 1.39 -7.37
N VAL A 236 22.39 1.64 -8.68
CA VAL A 236 21.12 1.58 -9.42
C VAL A 236 20.43 0.23 -9.17
N ALA A 237 21.20 -0.86 -9.08
CA ALA A 237 20.69 -2.19 -8.74
C ALA A 237 19.99 -2.26 -7.38
N SER A 238 20.48 -1.53 -6.36
CA SER A 238 19.80 -1.44 -5.05
C SER A 238 18.50 -0.63 -5.14
N ALA A 239 18.45 0.38 -6.00
CA ALA A 239 17.25 1.17 -6.26
C ALA A 239 16.20 0.39 -7.06
N GLU A 240 16.64 -0.42 -8.04
CA GLU A 240 15.78 -1.33 -8.81
C GLU A 240 15.18 -2.42 -7.91
N ALA A 241 15.98 -3.05 -7.05
CA ALA A 241 15.50 -4.03 -6.09
C ALA A 241 14.52 -3.41 -5.07
N ALA A 242 14.81 -2.19 -4.61
CA ALA A 242 13.94 -1.40 -3.75
C ALA A 242 12.58 -1.12 -4.41
N VAL A 243 12.58 -0.70 -5.69
CA VAL A 243 11.34 -0.41 -6.41
C VAL A 243 10.61 -1.68 -6.82
N ALA A 244 11.28 -2.77 -7.16
CA ALA A 244 10.64 -4.06 -7.38
C ALA A 244 9.91 -4.55 -6.11
N GLU A 245 10.54 -4.39 -4.94
CA GLU A 245 9.92 -4.67 -3.64
C GLU A 245 8.74 -3.72 -3.35
N ALA A 246 8.92 -2.41 -3.58
CA ALA A 246 7.86 -1.44 -3.41
C ALA A 246 6.69 -1.68 -4.37
N MET A 247 6.94 -2.06 -5.62
CA MET A 247 5.90 -2.39 -6.61
C MET A 247 5.15 -3.68 -6.28
N ARG A 248 5.80 -4.62 -5.60
CA ARG A 248 5.15 -5.81 -5.03
C ARG A 248 4.33 -5.46 -3.78
N ALA A 249 4.81 -4.56 -2.92
CA ALA A 249 4.17 -4.17 -1.66
C ALA A 249 3.07 -3.09 -1.79
N THR A 250 3.21 -2.17 -2.73
CA THR A 250 2.24 -1.10 -3.06
C THR A 250 1.29 -1.50 -4.17
N GLY A 251 1.16 -2.81 -4.44
CA GLY A 251 0.06 -3.27 -5.28
C GLY A 251 -1.19 -2.58 -4.76
N THR A 252 -1.82 -1.76 -5.60
CA THR A 252 -3.16 -1.25 -5.30
C THR A 252 -4.01 -2.51 -5.20
N GLU A 253 -4.14 -3.05 -3.98
CA GLU A 253 -4.69 -4.39 -3.76
C GLU A 253 -6.14 -4.46 -4.26
N SER A 254 -6.75 -3.29 -4.51
CA SER A 254 -7.99 -3.10 -5.23
C SER A 254 -7.91 -1.98 -6.29
N PRO A 255 -8.31 -2.24 -7.54
CA PRO A 255 -8.72 -1.23 -8.51
C PRO A 255 -9.82 -0.28 -8.01
N ALA A 256 -10.59 -0.63 -6.97
CA ALA A 256 -11.55 0.28 -6.35
C ALA A 256 -10.88 1.45 -5.63
N ASP A 257 -9.71 1.19 -5.05
CA ASP A 257 -8.91 2.21 -4.37
C ASP A 257 -8.07 3.02 -5.38
N ALA A 258 -8.05 2.57 -6.65
CA ALA A 258 -7.48 3.31 -7.74
C ALA A 258 -8.25 4.61 -8.09
N GLY A 259 -9.39 4.90 -7.45
CA GLY A 259 -10.01 6.23 -7.44
C GLY A 259 -9.91 6.98 -6.10
N ALA A 260 -9.65 6.30 -4.98
CA ALA A 260 -9.82 6.85 -3.62
C ALA A 260 -8.51 7.16 -2.87
N ASP A 261 -7.41 6.49 -3.21
CA ASP A 261 -6.16 6.58 -2.42
C ASP A 261 -5.34 7.85 -2.64
N PHE A 262 -5.73 8.68 -3.60
CA PHE A 262 -5.18 10.03 -3.76
C PHE A 262 -6.00 11.10 -2.99
N ALA A 263 -7.18 10.74 -2.47
CA ALA A 263 -8.12 11.68 -1.85
C ALA A 263 -8.19 11.60 -0.31
N ARG A 264 -7.38 10.74 0.34
CA ARG A 264 -7.51 10.53 1.78
C ARG A 264 -6.16 10.50 2.50
N PRO A 265 -5.93 11.32 3.55
CA PRO A 265 -4.94 10.96 4.55
C PRO A 265 -5.35 9.62 5.18
N ALA A 266 -4.39 8.72 5.40
CA ALA A 266 -4.61 7.38 5.92
C ALA A 266 -5.54 7.39 7.14
N ARG A 267 -6.74 6.82 6.99
CA ARG A 267 -7.70 6.64 8.09
C ARG A 267 -7.72 5.17 8.48
N ALA A 268 -7.53 4.92 9.78
CA ALA A 268 -7.58 3.59 10.37
C ALA A 268 -8.91 2.89 10.03
N GLN A 269 -8.83 1.71 9.42
CA GLN A 269 -9.99 0.87 9.12
C GLN A 269 -10.57 0.30 10.42
N VAL A 270 -11.87 0.49 10.62
CA VAL A 270 -12.65 -0.10 11.71
C VAL A 270 -13.20 -1.44 11.21
N ALA A 271 -12.78 -2.54 11.82
CA ALA A 271 -13.23 -3.88 11.46
C ALA A 271 -14.70 -4.12 11.90
N ALA A 272 -15.46 -4.74 11.00
CA ALA A 272 -16.84 -5.18 11.19
C ALA A 272 -16.96 -6.32 12.22
N ALA A 273 -18.09 -6.37 12.91
CA ALA A 273 -18.40 -7.34 13.96
C ALA A 273 -18.66 -8.75 13.39
N PRO A 274 -18.17 -9.83 14.04
CA PRO A 274 -18.49 -11.20 13.66
C PRO A 274 -19.82 -11.70 14.28
N PRO A 275 -20.42 -12.78 13.71
CA PRO A 275 -21.79 -13.19 14.00
C PRO A 275 -21.91 -14.04 15.26
N VAL A 276 -23.11 -14.00 15.85
CA VAL A 276 -23.52 -14.78 17.02
C VAL A 276 -23.60 -16.26 16.64
N ARG A 277 -22.91 -17.13 17.38
CA ARG A 277 -23.18 -18.57 17.40
C ARG A 277 -23.58 -19.05 18.79
N GLU A 278 -24.52 -19.98 18.72
CA GLU A 278 -25.41 -20.54 19.71
C GLU A 278 -24.70 -21.46 20.71
N ARG A 279 -25.23 -21.48 21.94
CA ARG A 279 -24.73 -22.28 23.07
C ARG A 279 -25.09 -23.75 22.90
N ALA A 280 -24.11 -24.63 23.12
CA ALA A 280 -24.34 -26.01 23.53
C ALA A 280 -23.57 -26.29 24.84
N GLN A 281 -24.30 -26.85 25.81
CA GLN A 281 -23.87 -27.38 27.10
C GLN A 281 -22.93 -28.62 26.88
N VAL A 282 -22.16 -29.19 27.82
CA VAL A 282 -22.55 -29.86 29.08
C VAL A 282 -21.26 -30.34 29.80
N GLN A 283 -21.25 -30.16 31.14
CA GLN A 283 -20.65 -30.90 32.29
C GLN A 283 -19.37 -31.77 32.21
N ALA A 284 -18.55 -31.61 33.27
CA ALA A 284 -17.94 -32.68 34.10
C ALA A 284 -17.56 -32.06 35.47
N ALA A 285 -18.03 -32.49 36.65
CA ALA A 285 -17.83 -33.74 37.40
C ALA A 285 -16.46 -33.86 38.15
N ARG A 286 -16.53 -33.56 39.48
CA ARG A 286 -15.92 -34.19 40.68
C ARG A 286 -14.40 -34.50 40.83
N ALA A 287 -13.88 -33.96 41.95
CA ALA A 287 -13.18 -34.61 43.09
C ALA A 287 -11.64 -34.85 43.12
N ALA A 288 -10.95 -33.91 43.80
CA ALA A 288 -10.09 -34.00 45.01
C ALA A 288 -8.81 -34.87 45.16
N SER A 289 -7.76 -34.19 45.68
CA SER A 289 -6.66 -34.59 46.63
C SER A 289 -5.20 -34.64 46.06
N PRO A 290 -4.12 -34.48 46.88
CA PRO A 290 -3.56 -33.18 47.27
C PRO A 290 -2.01 -33.05 47.13
N ALA A 291 -1.54 -31.79 47.27
CA ALA A 291 -0.22 -31.33 47.72
C ALA A 291 1.08 -31.82 47.03
N ARG A 292 1.67 -30.94 46.21
CA ARG A 292 3.11 -30.66 46.24
C ARG A 292 3.34 -29.17 46.00
N ALA A 293 4.15 -28.55 46.85
CA ALA A 293 4.55 -27.16 46.71
C ALA A 293 5.46 -27.02 45.48
N GLU A 294 5.00 -26.31 44.47
CA GLU A 294 5.80 -25.85 43.33
C GLU A 294 5.70 -24.32 43.22
N ALA A 295 6.81 -23.72 42.78
CA ALA A 295 7.05 -22.30 42.57
C ALA A 295 5.88 -21.60 41.84
N PRO A 296 5.70 -20.27 42.00
CA PRO A 296 4.55 -19.56 41.44
C PRO A 296 4.38 -19.91 39.96
N ASP A 297 3.29 -20.63 39.68
CA ASP A 297 3.06 -21.23 38.39
C ASP A 297 2.85 -20.09 37.37
N THR A 298 3.84 -19.96 36.47
CA THR A 298 3.87 -18.95 35.40
C THR A 298 3.20 -19.48 34.13
N SER A 299 2.35 -20.50 34.25
CA SER A 299 1.79 -21.29 33.14
C SER A 299 0.54 -20.72 32.48
N GLY A 300 0.07 -19.55 32.93
CA GLY A 300 -1.07 -18.88 32.33
C GLY A 300 -0.83 -18.63 30.82
N PRO A 301 -1.73 -19.06 29.91
CA PRO A 301 -1.49 -19.06 28.47
C PRO A 301 -1.45 -17.64 27.90
N TRP A 302 -1.79 -16.63 28.69
CA TRP A 302 -1.84 -15.25 28.25
C TRP A 302 -0.53 -14.51 28.56
N LYS A 303 -0.17 -13.62 27.64
CA LYS A 303 1.03 -12.80 27.67
C LYS A 303 0.65 -11.37 27.30
N VAL A 304 1.42 -10.41 27.80
CA VAL A 304 1.30 -9.01 27.42
C VAL A 304 2.56 -8.61 26.67
N GLN A 305 2.44 -8.32 25.37
CA GLN A 305 3.52 -7.77 24.57
C GLN A 305 3.72 -6.30 24.95
N LEU A 306 4.92 -5.98 25.43
CA LEU A 306 5.30 -4.64 25.88
C LEU A 306 5.96 -3.82 24.76
N GLY A 307 6.51 -4.48 23.74
CA GLY A 307 7.12 -3.83 22.59
C GLY A 307 7.71 -4.81 21.58
N ALA A 308 8.11 -4.30 20.42
CA ALA A 308 8.85 -5.04 19.41
C ALA A 308 10.03 -4.18 18.94
N PHE A 309 11.25 -4.73 19.00
CA PHE A 309 12.48 -3.97 18.84
C PHE A 309 13.35 -4.57 17.75
N ALA A 310 13.89 -3.75 16.86
CA ALA A 310 14.89 -4.19 15.89
C ALA A 310 16.22 -4.62 16.56
N VAL A 311 16.52 -4.08 17.74
CA VAL A 311 17.71 -4.40 18.53
C VAL A 311 17.28 -5.05 19.85
N ALA A 312 17.75 -6.28 20.11
CA ALA A 312 17.35 -7.06 21.29
C ALA A 312 17.66 -6.34 22.62
N GLY A 313 18.79 -5.62 22.72
CA GLY A 313 19.16 -4.89 23.93
C GLY A 313 18.18 -3.76 24.33
N ASN A 314 17.38 -3.24 23.40
CA ASN A 314 16.32 -2.28 23.72
C ASN A 314 15.14 -2.95 24.45
N ALA A 315 14.88 -4.23 24.16
CA ALA A 315 13.87 -5.02 24.86
C ALA A 315 14.29 -5.27 26.33
N ASP A 316 15.57 -5.55 26.55
CA ASP A 316 16.11 -5.76 27.90
C ASP A 316 16.05 -4.47 28.74
N ARG A 317 16.40 -3.33 28.12
CA ARG A 317 16.31 -2.02 28.78
C ARG A 317 14.88 -1.67 29.19
N LEU A 318 13.90 -1.90 28.29
CA LEU A 318 12.49 -1.67 28.61
C LEU A 318 12.00 -2.61 29.72
N TRP A 319 12.40 -3.88 29.70
CA TRP A 319 12.02 -4.83 30.76
C TRP A 319 12.52 -4.37 32.13
N SER A 320 13.80 -3.98 32.24
CA SER A 320 14.37 -3.48 33.50
C SER A 320 13.68 -2.21 34.01
N GLN A 321 13.19 -1.35 33.12
CA GLN A 321 12.42 -0.15 33.51
C GLN A 321 11.02 -0.49 34.02
N LEU A 322 10.39 -1.55 33.51
CA LEU A 322 9.01 -1.90 33.81
C LEU A 322 8.86 -2.93 34.94
N THR A 323 9.86 -3.79 35.17
CA THR A 323 9.79 -4.89 36.16
C THR A 323 9.61 -4.41 37.60
N GLY A 324 9.93 -3.15 37.91
CA GLY A 324 9.69 -2.55 39.23
C GLY A 324 8.24 -2.08 39.45
N ARG A 325 7.38 -2.15 38.42
CA ARG A 325 5.97 -1.79 38.54
C ARG A 325 5.18 -2.97 39.11
N SER A 326 4.30 -2.71 40.07
CA SER A 326 3.43 -3.73 40.68
C SER A 326 2.64 -4.54 39.66
N VAL A 327 2.27 -3.94 38.53
CA VAL A 327 1.53 -4.57 37.44
C VAL A 327 2.28 -5.72 36.75
N LEU A 328 3.62 -5.76 36.85
CA LEU A 328 4.46 -6.83 36.30
C LEU A 328 5.10 -7.71 37.39
N SER A 329 4.71 -7.52 38.65
CA SER A 329 5.24 -8.31 39.76
C SER A 329 4.93 -9.80 39.57
N GLY A 330 5.96 -10.64 39.71
CA GLY A 330 5.85 -12.08 39.51
C GLY A 330 5.63 -12.53 38.05
N LYS A 331 5.78 -11.64 37.06
CA LYS A 331 5.71 -12.00 35.63
C LYS A 331 7.09 -12.24 35.05
N SER A 332 7.17 -13.16 34.09
CA SER A 332 8.43 -13.57 33.48
C SER A 332 8.67 -12.84 32.16
N LYS A 333 9.92 -12.43 31.93
CA LYS A 333 10.37 -11.90 30.64
C LYS A 333 10.43 -13.01 29.62
N VAL A 334 9.72 -12.86 28.51
CA VAL A 334 9.87 -13.72 27.33
C VAL A 334 10.23 -12.85 26.15
N THR A 335 11.27 -13.24 25.41
CA THR A 335 11.61 -12.62 24.12
C THR A 335 11.34 -13.62 23.00
N MET A 336 10.71 -13.14 21.94
CA MET A 336 10.38 -13.97 20.78
C MET A 336 10.81 -13.26 19.50
N ARG A 337 11.50 -13.97 18.61
CA ARG A 337 11.81 -13.43 17.28
C ARG A 337 10.58 -13.48 16.39
N SER A 338 10.29 -12.36 15.75
CA SER A 338 9.26 -12.20 14.73
C SER A 338 9.89 -11.48 13.54
N GLY A 339 10.39 -12.27 12.58
CA GLY A 339 11.20 -11.76 11.48
C GLY A 339 12.48 -11.08 11.99
N ARG A 340 12.66 -9.81 11.62
CA ARG A 340 13.81 -8.97 12.04
C ARG A 340 13.61 -8.28 13.41
N LEU A 341 12.47 -8.50 14.07
CA LEU A 341 12.13 -7.85 15.33
C LEU A 341 12.16 -8.84 16.50
N THR A 342 12.58 -8.36 17.66
CA THR A 342 12.50 -9.04 18.95
C THR A 342 11.30 -8.50 19.72
N ARG A 343 10.27 -9.32 19.90
CA ARG A 343 9.09 -9.00 20.72
C ARG A 343 9.41 -9.25 22.19
N LEU A 344 9.10 -8.28 23.03
CA LEU A 344 9.18 -8.37 24.49
C LEU A 344 7.79 -8.70 25.05
N LEU A 345 7.68 -9.79 25.80
CA LEU A 345 6.43 -10.31 26.36
C LEU A 345 6.59 -10.48 27.88
N ALA A 346 5.57 -10.06 28.63
CA ALA A 346 5.36 -10.44 30.03
C ALA A 346 4.45 -11.67 30.07
N ALA A 347 4.96 -12.82 30.49
CA ALA A 347 4.23 -14.09 30.56
C ALA A 347 3.75 -14.41 31.99
N GLY A 348 2.79 -15.34 32.11
CA GLY A 348 2.26 -15.82 33.37
C GLY A 348 0.90 -15.21 33.76
N TRP A 349 0.03 -14.92 32.79
CA TRP A 349 -1.33 -14.44 33.04
C TRP A 349 -2.34 -15.59 32.90
N ALA A 350 -3.05 -15.90 33.98
CA ALA A 350 -3.99 -17.02 34.04
C ALA A 350 -5.18 -16.81 33.08
N THR A 351 -5.72 -15.60 33.02
CA THR A 351 -6.86 -15.26 32.16
C THR A 351 -6.55 -14.10 31.22
N GLN A 352 -7.34 -14.00 30.14
CA GLN A 352 -7.29 -12.86 29.23
C GLN A 352 -7.63 -11.55 29.97
N GLY A 353 -8.56 -11.61 30.93
CA GLY A 353 -8.99 -10.46 31.73
C GLY A 353 -7.85 -9.88 32.55
N ASP A 354 -7.04 -10.73 33.19
CA ASP A 354 -5.89 -10.27 33.97
C ASP A 354 -4.82 -9.63 33.09
N ALA A 355 -4.52 -10.24 31.94
CA ALA A 355 -3.59 -9.68 30.97
C ALA A 355 -4.09 -8.34 30.40
N GLN A 356 -5.40 -8.21 30.16
CA GLN A 356 -6.01 -6.99 29.66
C GLN A 356 -6.03 -5.89 30.72
N GLY A 357 -6.35 -6.22 31.98
CA GLY A 357 -6.28 -5.29 33.10
C GLY A 357 -4.87 -4.75 33.29
N ALA A 358 -3.87 -5.63 33.23
CA ALA A 358 -2.47 -5.23 33.29
C ALA A 358 -2.06 -4.32 32.12
N CYS A 359 -2.50 -4.64 30.90
CA CYS A 359 -2.21 -3.80 29.74
C CYS A 359 -2.91 -2.43 29.83
N ASN A 360 -4.14 -2.35 30.34
CA ASN A 360 -4.83 -1.08 30.53
C ASN A 360 -4.12 -0.19 31.57
N ALA A 361 -3.64 -0.77 32.67
CA ALA A 361 -2.86 -0.05 33.67
C ALA A 361 -1.52 0.45 33.12
N LEU A 362 -0.85 -0.35 32.28
CA LEU A 362 0.36 0.09 31.56
C LEU A 362 0.07 1.26 30.61
N LYS A 363 -1.03 1.20 29.85
CA LYS A 363 -1.45 2.29 28.94
C LYS A 363 -1.79 3.58 29.69
N ALA A 364 -2.46 3.49 30.83
CA ALA A 364 -2.74 4.64 31.69
C ALA A 364 -1.45 5.31 32.19
N ALA A 365 -0.37 4.53 32.35
CA ALA A 365 0.96 5.01 32.71
C ALA A 365 1.85 5.30 31.48
N GLY A 366 1.27 5.49 30.29
CA GLY A 366 1.94 5.86 29.05
C GLY A 366 2.69 4.72 28.34
N GLN A 367 2.59 3.48 28.82
CA GLN A 367 3.26 2.33 28.21
C GLN A 367 2.33 1.57 27.25
N GLY A 368 2.68 1.54 25.97
CA GLY A 368 1.97 0.73 24.98
C GLY A 368 2.10 -0.77 25.25
N CYS A 369 1.03 -1.52 24.98
CA CYS A 369 1.01 -2.98 25.10
C CYS A 369 -0.13 -3.63 24.29
N ILE A 370 0.02 -4.93 24.05
CA ILE A 370 -0.95 -5.79 23.35
C ILE A 370 -1.08 -7.12 24.10
N VAL A 371 -2.30 -7.61 24.32
CA VAL A 371 -2.54 -8.94 24.93
C VAL A 371 -2.47 -10.02 23.84
N THR A 372 -1.76 -11.11 24.10
CA THR A 372 -1.63 -12.27 23.21
C THR A 372 -1.71 -13.57 24.00
N ARG A 373 -1.99 -14.68 23.32
CA ARG A 373 -1.82 -16.04 23.82
C ARG A 373 -0.47 -16.58 23.33
#